data_AF-A0A9D1XL74-F1
#
_entry.id   AF-A0A9D1XL74-F1
#
_cell.length_a   1.000
_cell.length_b   1.000
_cell.length_c   1.000
_cell.angle_alpha   90.00
_cell.angle_beta   90.00
_cell.angle_gamma   90.00
#
_symmetry.space_group_name_H-M   'P 1'
#
loop_
_entity.id
_entity.type
_entity.pdbx_description
1 polymer ?
#
loop_
_entity_poly.entity_id
_entity_poly.type
_entity_poly.pdbx_seq_one_letter_code
_entity_poly.pdbx_strand_id
1 'polypeptide(L)'
;MKETYSKNYFEKYAALTLMKILNVAENQIIQSDRPDLRIPDCNYGIEVTQALTPVEAVADIKKPLYAILQINPFDHNEDDLEFVMQKIDNAIERKEQKSKNYQKYSSNGLYIFSHCHNLPKHLLEEYFNNHPLTDSFYQHIYINCVSHVYHYQCIDNTFERINYHYSELSKMNHIALEFEKHCKKTRRKIIL
;
A
#
# COMPACT_ATOMS: atom_id res chain seq x y z
N MET A 1 10.65 15.08 21.35
CA MET A 1 9.69 15.47 20.29
C MET A 1 8.74 14.28 20.10
N LYS A 2 7.42 14.44 20.19
CA LYS A 2 6.50 13.30 19.98
C LYS A 2 6.49 13.00 18.48
N GLU A 3 7.05 11.87 18.08
CA GLU A 3 7.06 11.49 16.67
C GLU A 3 5.63 11.22 16.22
N THR A 4 5.19 11.93 15.19
CA THR A 4 3.87 11.75 14.60
C THR A 4 4.02 11.53 13.11
N TYR A 5 3.26 10.59 12.54
CA TYR A 5 3.27 10.33 11.10
C TYR A 5 1.91 10.66 10.47
N SER A 6 1.97 11.13 9.23
CA SER A 6 0.81 11.38 8.37
C SER A 6 0.69 10.23 7.37
N LYS A 7 -0.50 9.60 7.32
CA LYS A 7 -0.82 8.60 6.30
C LYS A 7 -1.28 9.22 4.97
N ASN A 8 -1.58 10.51 4.97
CA ASN A 8 -2.31 11.19 3.89
C ASN A 8 -1.60 11.05 2.54
N TYR A 9 -0.27 11.17 2.53
CA TYR A 9 0.56 10.93 1.35
C TYR A 9 0.36 9.52 0.79
N PHE A 10 0.51 8.48 1.63
CA PHE A 10 0.42 7.08 1.21
C PHE A 10 -0.99 6.69 0.76
N GLU A 11 -2.01 7.14 1.49
CA GLU A 11 -3.41 6.94 1.11
C GLU A 11 -3.69 7.60 -0.25
N LYS A 12 -3.22 8.84 -0.46
CA LYS A 12 -3.40 9.54 -1.72
C LYS A 12 -2.65 8.87 -2.87
N TYR A 13 -1.40 8.47 -2.63
CA TYR A 13 -0.58 7.79 -3.64
C TYR A 13 -1.20 6.44 -4.04
N ALA A 14 -1.67 5.66 -3.07
CA ALA A 14 -2.37 4.40 -3.33
C ALA A 14 -3.67 4.62 -4.13
N ALA A 15 -4.44 5.67 -3.83
CA ALA A 15 -5.62 6.01 -4.62
C ALA A 15 -5.26 6.28 -6.09
N LEU A 16 -4.19 7.04 -6.34
CA LEU A 16 -3.76 7.41 -7.70
C LEU A 16 -3.27 6.21 -8.51
N THR A 17 -2.59 5.24 -7.90
CA THR A 17 -2.22 3.99 -8.60
C THR A 17 -3.46 3.14 -8.87
N LEU A 18 -4.36 3.01 -7.88
CA LEU A 18 -5.56 2.19 -8.01
C LEU A 18 -6.52 2.65 -9.11
N MET A 19 -6.51 3.93 -9.50
CA MET A 19 -7.29 4.42 -10.65
C MET A 19 -7.06 3.59 -11.91
N LYS A 20 -5.80 3.25 -12.20
CA LYS A 20 -5.42 2.45 -13.39
C LYS A 20 -5.83 0.99 -13.22
N ILE A 21 -5.61 0.42 -12.03
CA ILE A 21 -5.88 -1.00 -11.75
C ILE A 21 -7.38 -1.30 -11.74
N LEU A 22 -8.17 -0.40 -11.16
CA LEU A 22 -9.62 -0.56 -10.99
C LEU A 22 -10.42 0.11 -12.11
N ASN A 23 -9.76 0.81 -13.02
CA ASN A 23 -10.37 1.58 -14.09
C ASN A 23 -11.45 2.56 -13.58
N VAL A 24 -11.09 3.34 -12.56
CA VAL A 24 -11.97 4.36 -11.94
C VAL A 24 -11.31 5.74 -11.97
N ALA A 25 -12.13 6.78 -11.99
CA ALA A 25 -11.68 8.15 -11.87
C ALA A 25 -11.27 8.50 -10.42
N GLU A 26 -10.38 9.48 -10.28
CA GLU A 26 -9.83 9.90 -8.97
C GLU A 26 -10.93 10.30 -7.97
N ASN A 27 -11.95 11.01 -8.45
CA ASN A 27 -13.07 11.49 -7.62
C ASN A 27 -14.01 10.37 -7.14
N GLN A 28 -13.88 9.16 -7.68
CA GLN A 28 -14.62 7.98 -7.22
C GLN A 28 -13.94 7.30 -6.03
N ILE A 29 -12.67 7.59 -5.77
CA ILE A 29 -11.91 7.04 -4.63
C ILE A 29 -11.94 8.04 -3.48
N ILE A 30 -12.73 7.73 -2.46
CA ILE A 30 -12.90 8.54 -1.26
C ILE A 30 -11.88 8.10 -0.22
N GLN A 31 -11.07 9.03 0.30
CA GLN A 31 -10.25 8.78 1.47
C GLN A 31 -11.12 8.87 2.73
N SER A 32 -11.10 7.84 3.56
CA SER A 32 -11.89 7.75 4.78
C SER A 32 -11.09 7.15 5.94
N ASP A 33 -11.76 6.88 7.05
CA ASP A 33 -11.22 6.05 8.14
C ASP A 33 -12.01 4.75 8.21
N ARG A 34 -11.31 3.61 8.11
CA ARG A 34 -11.85 2.23 8.20
C ARG A 34 -12.89 1.88 7.11
N PRO A 35 -12.47 1.54 5.89
CA PRO A 35 -11.08 1.44 5.42
C PRO A 35 -10.53 2.80 4.98
N ASP A 36 -9.20 2.86 4.80
CA ASP A 36 -8.49 4.09 4.43
C ASP A 36 -8.98 4.66 3.07
N LEU A 37 -9.39 3.80 2.12
CA LEU A 37 -9.97 4.17 0.83
C LEU A 37 -11.31 3.46 0.60
N ARG A 38 -12.28 4.15 -0.01
CA ARG A 38 -13.59 3.60 -0.38
C ARG A 38 -13.97 4.00 -1.79
N ILE A 39 -14.56 3.07 -2.53
CA ILE A 39 -15.09 3.28 -3.87
C ILE A 39 -16.56 2.86 -3.83
N PRO A 40 -17.50 3.80 -3.59
CA PRO A 40 -18.90 3.46 -3.38
C PRO A 40 -19.56 2.76 -4.57
N ASP A 41 -19.24 3.19 -5.79
CA ASP A 41 -19.88 2.71 -7.02
C ASP A 41 -19.70 1.19 -7.24
N CYS A 42 -18.58 0.63 -6.76
CA CYS A 42 -18.32 -0.81 -6.80
C CYS A 42 -18.37 -1.49 -5.43
N ASN A 43 -18.86 -0.78 -4.39
CA ASN A 43 -18.89 -1.24 -3.00
C ASN A 43 -17.55 -1.88 -2.60
N TYR A 44 -16.46 -1.12 -2.73
CA TYR A 44 -15.09 -1.58 -2.49
C TYR A 44 -14.45 -0.77 -1.36
N GLY A 45 -13.96 -1.46 -0.32
CA GLY A 45 -13.16 -0.89 0.75
C GLY A 45 -11.70 -1.34 0.68
N ILE A 46 -10.74 -0.42 0.77
CA ILE A 46 -9.30 -0.74 0.66
C ILE A 46 -8.53 -0.14 1.84
N GLU A 47 -7.89 -0.99 2.63
CA GLU A 47 -7.00 -0.56 3.72
C GLU A 47 -5.60 -0.28 3.19
N VAL A 48 -4.96 0.79 3.65
CA VAL A 48 -3.61 1.17 3.22
C VAL A 48 -2.62 0.98 4.36
N THR A 49 -1.55 0.26 4.08
CA THR A 49 -0.48 0.00 5.05
C THR A 49 0.89 0.06 4.41
N GLN A 50 1.87 0.33 5.26
CA GLN A 50 3.28 0.15 4.94
C GLN A 50 3.76 -1.09 5.70
N ALA A 51 4.67 -1.86 5.11
CA ALA A 51 5.27 -3.05 5.71
C ALA A 51 6.47 -2.68 6.61
N LEU A 52 6.27 -1.72 7.53
CA LEU A 52 7.32 -1.10 8.36
C LEU A 52 7.42 -1.68 9.78
N THR A 53 8.61 -1.64 10.36
CA THR A 53 8.80 -1.62 11.83
C THR A 53 8.45 -0.25 12.43
N PRO A 54 8.15 -0.17 13.74
CA PRO A 54 7.93 1.10 14.44
C PRO A 54 9.09 2.09 14.32
N VAL A 55 10.34 1.60 14.25
CA VAL A 55 11.56 2.42 14.11
C VAL A 55 11.67 3.01 12.69
N GLU A 56 11.28 2.26 11.66
CA GLU A 56 11.27 2.75 10.27
C GLU A 56 10.08 3.69 9.98
N ALA A 57 9.08 3.72 10.85
CA ALA A 57 7.89 4.56 10.74
C ALA A 57 8.13 6.05 11.04
N VAL A 58 9.39 6.48 11.23
CA VAL A 58 9.80 7.90 11.26
C VAL A 58 9.75 8.48 9.83
N ALA A 59 8.53 8.56 9.31
CA ALA A 59 8.19 8.71 7.89
C ALA A 59 8.37 10.13 7.32
N ASP A 60 8.55 11.17 8.15
CA ASP A 60 8.75 12.54 7.63
C ASP A 60 10.12 12.70 6.94
N ILE A 61 11.12 11.88 7.29
CA ILE A 61 12.47 11.91 6.68
C ILE A 61 12.49 11.34 5.25
N LYS A 62 11.51 10.51 4.90
CA LYS A 62 11.51 9.70 3.67
C LYS A 62 10.81 10.36 2.47
N LYS A 63 10.00 11.39 2.69
CA LYS A 63 9.27 12.11 1.61
C LYS A 63 10.16 12.77 0.55
N PRO A 64 11.30 13.40 0.90
CA PRO A 64 12.23 13.94 -0.09
C PRO A 64 12.84 12.86 -0.99
N LEU A 65 12.97 11.62 -0.51
CA LEU A 65 13.57 10.53 -1.28
C LEU A 65 12.64 10.05 -2.42
N TYR A 66 11.31 10.04 -2.20
CA TYR A 66 10.33 9.82 -3.29
C TYR A 66 10.39 10.91 -4.37
N ALA A 67 10.74 12.13 -3.99
CA ALA A 67 10.78 13.30 -4.87
C ALA A 67 12.07 13.41 -5.69
N ILE A 68 13.19 12.87 -5.19
CA ILE A 68 14.52 13.15 -5.74
C ILE A 68 15.17 11.92 -6.38
N LEU A 69 14.89 10.71 -5.89
CA LEU A 69 15.62 9.53 -6.31
C LEU A 69 14.74 8.60 -7.16
N GLN A 70 15.35 7.96 -8.17
CA GLN A 70 14.85 6.72 -8.76
C GLN A 70 14.92 5.53 -7.76
N ILE A 71 15.14 5.82 -6.49
CA ILE A 71 15.40 4.91 -5.37
C ILE A 71 14.29 5.18 -4.36
N ASN A 72 13.61 4.13 -3.95
CA ASN A 72 12.60 4.21 -2.90
C ASN A 72 13.25 4.81 -1.64
N PRO A 73 12.63 5.75 -0.91
CA PRO A 73 13.04 6.12 0.44
C PRO A 73 13.26 4.95 1.40
N PHE A 74 12.66 3.83 1.05
CA PHE A 74 12.67 2.60 1.79
C PHE A 74 13.55 1.52 1.13
N ASP A 75 14.30 1.84 0.08
CA ASP A 75 15.41 1.02 -0.40
C ASP A 75 16.54 1.15 0.63
N HIS A 76 16.36 0.49 1.77
CA HIS A 76 17.52 -0.11 2.38
C HIS A 76 18.04 -1.12 1.34
N ASN A 77 19.36 -1.20 1.15
CA ASN A 77 19.98 -2.33 0.44
C ASN A 77 19.80 -3.61 1.29
N GLU A 78 18.56 -3.92 1.67
CA GLU A 78 18.18 -5.21 2.17
C GLU A 78 17.95 -6.05 0.92
N ASP A 79 19.07 -6.55 0.38
CA ASP A 79 19.09 -7.66 -0.58
C ASP A 79 18.50 -8.95 0.06
N ASP A 80 18.12 -8.89 1.34
CA ASP A 80 17.43 -9.92 2.11
C ASP A 80 15.94 -9.98 1.75
N LEU A 81 15.66 -10.69 0.65
CA LEU A 81 14.30 -10.98 0.18
C LEU A 81 13.45 -11.73 1.22
N GLU A 82 14.05 -12.52 2.10
CA GLU A 82 13.33 -13.26 3.15
C GLU A 82 12.74 -12.28 4.18
N PHE A 83 13.53 -11.31 4.62
CA PHE A 83 13.06 -10.25 5.51
C PHE A 83 11.90 -9.46 4.90
N VAL A 84 11.98 -9.13 3.60
CA VAL A 84 10.94 -8.37 2.89
C VAL A 84 9.63 -9.17 2.83
N MET A 85 9.70 -10.46 2.51
CA MET A 85 8.52 -11.33 2.54
C MET A 85 7.93 -11.42 3.94
N GLN A 86 8.78 -11.55 4.97
CA GLN A 86 8.32 -11.55 6.36
C GLN A 86 7.61 -10.24 6.74
N LYS A 87 8.01 -9.09 6.20
CA LYS A 87 7.30 -7.82 6.43
C LYS A 87 5.93 -7.78 5.76
N ILE A 88 5.82 -8.29 4.54
CA ILE A 88 4.55 -8.38 3.82
C ILE A 88 3.59 -9.29 4.60
N ASP A 89 4.08 -10.47 5.01
CA ASP A 89 3.33 -11.45 5.80
C ASP A 89 2.81 -10.85 7.11
N ASN A 90 3.70 -10.27 7.93
CA ASN A 90 3.33 -9.57 9.17
C ASN A 90 2.33 -8.44 8.93
N ALA A 91 2.41 -7.73 7.80
CA ALA A 91 1.48 -6.67 7.47
C ALA A 91 0.08 -7.22 7.17
N ILE A 92 -0.01 -8.33 6.43
CA ILE A 92 -1.26 -9.04 6.13
C ILE A 92 -1.88 -9.56 7.42
N GLU A 93 -1.15 -10.36 8.21
CA GLU A 93 -1.66 -10.96 9.46
C GLU A 93 -2.21 -9.90 10.42
N ARG A 94 -1.44 -8.84 10.67
CA ARG A 94 -1.84 -7.76 11.56
C ARG A 94 -3.11 -7.06 11.07
N LYS A 95 -3.33 -6.97 9.75
CA LYS A 95 -4.49 -6.31 9.16
C LYS A 95 -5.70 -7.21 9.12
N GLU A 96 -5.52 -8.52 8.96
CA GLU A 96 -6.56 -9.55 9.14
C GLU A 96 -7.11 -9.54 10.57
N GLN A 97 -6.23 -9.49 11.58
CA GLN A 97 -6.69 -9.44 12.97
C GLN A 97 -7.50 -8.17 13.27
N LYS A 98 -7.15 -7.04 12.64
CA LYS A 98 -7.85 -5.76 12.84
C LYS A 98 -9.17 -5.67 12.07
N SER A 99 -9.28 -6.33 10.92
CA SER A 99 -10.45 -6.26 10.05
C SER A 99 -11.65 -7.06 10.57
N LYS A 100 -11.48 -7.90 11.60
CA LYS A 100 -12.57 -8.62 12.27
C LYS A 100 -13.78 -7.74 12.66
N ASN A 101 -13.54 -6.47 12.94
CA ASN A 101 -14.56 -5.49 13.32
C ASN A 101 -14.86 -4.45 12.22
N TYR A 102 -14.32 -4.64 11.01
CA TYR A 102 -14.46 -3.67 9.92
C TYR A 102 -15.74 -3.98 9.14
N GLN A 103 -16.29 -2.94 8.50
CA GLN A 103 -17.39 -3.11 7.57
C GLN A 103 -16.95 -4.01 6.42
N LYS A 104 -17.77 -5.03 6.11
CA LYS A 104 -17.56 -5.87 4.94
C LYS A 104 -18.15 -5.20 3.70
N TYR A 105 -17.29 -5.00 2.71
CA TYR A 105 -17.64 -4.56 1.37
C TYR A 105 -17.82 -5.75 0.43
N SER A 106 -18.37 -5.53 -0.78
CA SER A 106 -18.44 -6.58 -1.82
C SER A 106 -17.05 -7.06 -2.20
N SER A 107 -16.10 -6.13 -2.23
CA SER A 107 -14.67 -6.42 -2.33
C SER A 107 -13.93 -5.66 -1.23
N ASN A 108 -13.01 -6.32 -0.56
CA ASN A 108 -12.09 -5.70 0.39
C ASN A 108 -10.66 -5.89 -0.10
N GLY A 109 -9.87 -4.82 -0.02
CA GLY A 109 -8.52 -4.78 -0.53
C GLY A 109 -7.53 -4.38 0.54
N LEU A 110 -6.31 -4.88 0.43
CA LEU A 110 -5.18 -4.45 1.25
C LEU A 110 -4.08 -3.93 0.35
N TYR A 111 -3.81 -2.64 0.42
CA TYR A 111 -2.72 -1.99 -0.30
C TYR A 111 -1.50 -1.87 0.61
N ILE A 112 -0.42 -2.53 0.22
CA ILE A 112 0.83 -2.64 0.96
C ILE A 112 1.91 -1.89 0.19
N PHE A 113 2.48 -0.86 0.80
CA PHE A 113 3.75 -0.31 0.36
C PHE A 113 4.87 -1.24 0.78
N SER A 114 5.45 -1.94 -0.20
CA SER A 114 6.66 -2.74 -0.03
C SER A 114 7.89 -1.86 -0.15
N HIS A 115 8.94 -2.25 0.54
CA HIS A 115 10.20 -1.50 0.60
C HIS A 115 11.12 -1.79 -0.60
N CYS A 116 10.79 -2.79 -1.43
CA CYS A 116 11.69 -3.24 -2.49
C CYS A 116 11.14 -2.95 -3.89
N HIS A 117 11.96 -2.27 -4.70
CA HIS A 117 11.77 -2.16 -6.15
C HIS A 117 12.06 -3.47 -6.89
N ASN A 118 12.82 -4.39 -6.28
CA ASN A 118 13.36 -5.61 -6.90
C ASN A 118 12.62 -6.90 -6.55
N LEU A 119 11.46 -6.84 -5.89
CA LEU A 119 10.76 -8.05 -5.48
C LEU A 119 10.37 -8.91 -6.72
N PRO A 120 10.96 -10.10 -6.90
CA PRO A 120 10.70 -10.92 -8.06
C PRO A 120 9.28 -11.50 -8.00
N LYS A 121 8.54 -11.43 -9.11
CA LYS A 121 7.18 -11.98 -9.22
C LYS A 121 7.10 -13.44 -8.75
N HIS A 122 8.06 -14.27 -9.16
CA HIS A 122 8.03 -15.71 -8.87
C HIS A 122 8.10 -16.02 -7.37
N LEU A 123 8.81 -15.21 -6.56
CA LEU A 123 8.86 -15.40 -5.12
C LEU A 123 7.54 -15.01 -4.46
N LEU A 124 6.88 -13.96 -4.94
CA LEU A 124 5.54 -13.59 -4.49
C LEU A 124 4.55 -14.70 -4.83
N GLU A 125 4.57 -15.18 -6.08
CA GLU A 125 3.73 -16.30 -6.51
C GLU A 125 3.97 -17.54 -5.65
N GLU A 126 5.22 -17.93 -5.41
CA GLU A 126 5.57 -19.05 -4.53
C GLU A 126 5.04 -18.83 -3.10
N TYR A 127 5.24 -17.66 -2.52
CA TYR A 127 4.76 -17.33 -1.18
C TYR A 127 3.22 -17.46 -1.07
N PHE A 128 2.46 -16.85 -1.98
CA PHE A 128 1.00 -16.88 -1.93
C PHE A 128 0.41 -18.23 -2.36
N ASN A 129 1.11 -19.00 -3.20
CA ASN A 129 0.74 -20.38 -3.51
C ASN A 129 0.89 -21.29 -2.28
N ASN A 130 1.92 -21.06 -1.47
CA ASN A 130 2.15 -21.81 -0.22
C ASN A 130 1.27 -21.32 0.94
N HIS A 131 0.80 -20.08 0.88
CA HIS A 131 -0.05 -19.44 1.90
C HIS A 131 -1.33 -18.87 1.26
N PRO A 132 -2.23 -19.73 0.74
CA PRO A 132 -3.43 -19.28 0.06
C PRO A 132 -4.34 -18.50 1.01
N LEU A 133 -4.76 -17.31 0.57
CA LEU A 133 -5.61 -16.40 1.34
C LEU A 133 -7.10 -16.55 1.00
N THR A 134 -7.57 -17.75 0.69
CA THR A 134 -8.94 -17.98 0.17
C THR A 134 -10.05 -17.51 1.10
N ASP A 135 -9.85 -17.60 2.42
CA ASP A 135 -10.81 -17.15 3.44
C ASP A 135 -10.46 -15.79 4.06
N SER A 136 -9.51 -15.07 3.45
CA SER A 136 -9.06 -13.75 3.92
C SER A 136 -10.19 -12.73 3.88
N PHE A 137 -10.20 -11.82 4.86
CA PHE A 137 -11.07 -10.65 4.81
C PHE A 137 -10.81 -9.82 3.55
N TYR A 138 -9.56 -9.77 3.07
CA TYR A 138 -9.15 -9.05 1.88
C TYR A 138 -9.12 -9.99 0.66
N GLN A 139 -10.01 -9.78 -0.30
CA GLN A 139 -10.07 -10.55 -1.55
C GLN A 139 -8.97 -10.11 -2.54
N HIS A 140 -8.37 -8.95 -2.32
CA HIS A 140 -7.34 -8.39 -3.19
C HIS A 140 -6.17 -7.84 -2.37
N ILE A 141 -4.95 -8.27 -2.69
CA ILE A 141 -3.72 -7.74 -2.10
C ILE A 141 -2.96 -6.97 -3.18
N TYR A 142 -2.64 -5.72 -2.92
CA TYR A 142 -1.84 -4.86 -3.80
C TYR A 142 -0.48 -4.62 -3.15
N ILE A 143 0.60 -4.99 -3.83
CA ILE A 143 1.97 -4.83 -3.33
C ILE A 143 2.67 -3.80 -4.22
N ASN A 144 2.90 -2.61 -3.68
CA ASN A 144 3.56 -1.53 -4.39
C ASN A 144 5.08 -1.69 -4.32
N CYS A 145 5.70 -1.92 -5.47
CA CYS A 145 7.13 -2.07 -5.69
C CYS A 145 7.71 -0.87 -6.47
N VAL A 146 7.18 0.33 -6.21
CA VAL A 146 7.61 1.64 -6.75
C VAL A 146 7.31 1.82 -8.24
N SER A 147 7.95 1.03 -9.10
CA SER A 147 7.79 1.08 -10.56
C SER A 147 6.55 0.33 -11.05
N HIS A 148 6.02 -0.55 -10.21
CA HIS A 148 4.89 -1.41 -10.51
C HIS A 148 4.14 -1.76 -9.24
N VAL A 149 2.90 -2.23 -9.43
CA VAL A 149 2.09 -2.83 -8.38
C VAL A 149 1.81 -4.27 -8.78
N TYR A 150 2.11 -5.21 -7.90
CA TYR A 150 1.58 -6.56 -8.04
C TYR A 150 0.17 -6.60 -7.44
N HIS A 151 -0.75 -7.21 -8.17
CA HIS A 151 -2.11 -7.47 -7.71
C HIS A 151 -2.32 -8.97 -7.58
N TYR A 152 -2.50 -9.42 -6.35
CA TYR A 152 -2.92 -10.78 -6.04
C TYR A 152 -4.42 -10.82 -5.82
N GLN A 153 -5.09 -11.75 -6.51
CA GLN A 153 -6.51 -12.04 -6.32
C GLN A 153 -6.61 -13.33 -5.51
N CYS A 154 -7.08 -13.22 -4.27
CA CYS A 154 -7.01 -14.31 -3.29
C CYS A 154 -7.89 -15.51 -3.66
N ILE A 155 -9.03 -15.27 -4.31
CA ILE A 155 -9.99 -16.32 -4.69
C ILE A 155 -9.44 -17.14 -5.86
N ASP A 156 -8.98 -16.46 -6.91
CA ASP A 156 -8.52 -17.11 -8.14
C ASP A 156 -7.04 -17.51 -8.07
N ASN A 157 -6.34 -17.10 -7.00
CA ASN A 157 -4.92 -17.29 -6.80
C ASN A 157 -4.07 -16.76 -7.97
N THR A 158 -4.49 -15.64 -8.57
CA THR A 158 -3.83 -15.05 -9.74
C THR A 158 -3.01 -13.83 -9.39
N PHE A 159 -1.88 -13.67 -10.08
CA PHE A 159 -0.98 -12.52 -9.95
C PHE A 159 -0.85 -11.73 -11.23
N GLU A 160 -1.22 -10.46 -11.17
CA GLU A 160 -0.97 -9.47 -12.23
C GLU A 160 0.15 -8.51 -11.82
N ARG A 161 0.97 -8.10 -12.80
CA ARG A 161 1.95 -7.02 -12.63
C ARG A 161 1.52 -5.81 -13.45
N ILE A 162 1.19 -4.72 -12.77
CA ILE A 162 0.78 -3.47 -13.39
C ILE A 162 1.95 -2.49 -13.34
N ASN A 163 2.53 -2.16 -14.50
CA ASN A 163 3.64 -1.23 -14.60
C ASN A 163 3.15 0.21 -14.76
N TYR A 164 3.93 1.15 -14.23
CA TYR A 164 3.72 2.58 -14.40
C TYR A 164 4.94 3.21 -15.05
N HIS A 165 4.70 4.11 -16.00
CA HIS A 165 5.77 4.90 -16.57
C HIS A 165 6.29 5.91 -15.53
N TYR A 166 7.57 6.26 -15.62
CA TYR A 166 8.19 7.22 -14.70
C TYR A 166 7.44 8.55 -14.62
N SER A 167 6.94 9.06 -15.74
CA SER A 167 6.15 10.30 -15.78
C SER A 167 4.82 10.20 -15.03
N GLU A 168 4.19 9.02 -15.02
CA GLU A 168 2.98 8.77 -14.24
C GLU A 168 3.32 8.83 -12.74
N LEU A 169 4.35 8.07 -12.32
CA LEU A 169 4.80 7.99 -10.93
C LEU A 169 5.22 9.35 -10.38
N SER A 170 5.98 10.12 -11.15
CA SER A 170 6.43 11.47 -10.78
C SER A 170 5.24 12.41 -10.57
N LYS A 171 4.25 12.37 -11.47
CA LYS A 171 3.01 13.15 -11.34
C LYS A 171 2.22 12.73 -10.09
N MET A 172 2.08 11.42 -9.85
CA MET A 172 1.37 10.90 -8.69
C MET A 172 2.03 11.32 -7.38
N ASN A 173 3.35 11.26 -7.31
CA ASN A 173 4.12 11.71 -6.15
C ASN A 173 3.90 13.21 -5.89
N HIS A 174 3.98 14.05 -6.92
CA HIS A 174 3.74 15.49 -6.76
C HIS A 174 2.33 15.77 -6.24
N ILE A 175 1.31 15.13 -6.80
CA ILE A 175 -0.08 15.28 -6.33
C ILE A 175 -0.23 14.83 -4.87
N ALA A 176 0.36 13.70 -4.49
CA ALA A 176 0.28 13.18 -3.13
C ALA A 176 1.00 14.09 -2.11
N LEU A 177 2.15 14.68 -2.48
CA LEU A 177 2.88 15.65 -1.66
C LEU A 177 2.08 16.94 -1.47
N GLU A 178 1.51 17.50 -2.54
CA GLU A 178 0.67 18.70 -2.44
C GLU A 178 -0.60 18.42 -1.61
N PHE A 179 -1.24 17.26 -1.82
CA PHE A 179 -2.39 16.85 -1.03
C PHE A 179 -2.08 16.81 0.47
N GLU A 180 -0.93 16.24 0.84
CA GLU A 180 -0.55 16.14 2.24
C GLU A 180 -0.37 17.50 2.92
N LYS A 181 0.18 18.50 2.22
CA LYS A 181 0.37 19.87 2.76
C LYS A 181 -0.96 20.52 3.14
N HIS A 182 -2.03 20.20 2.41
CA HIS A 182 -3.35 20.80 2.59
C HIS A 182 -4.34 19.92 3.36
N CYS A 183 -4.01 18.64 3.56
CA CYS A 183 -4.86 17.71 4.27
C CYS A 183 -4.85 17.97 5.79
N LYS A 184 -6.04 18.20 6.36
CA LYS A 184 -6.22 18.50 7.80
C LYS A 184 -6.40 17.24 8.67
N LYS A 185 -6.28 16.02 8.10
CA LYS A 185 -6.45 14.76 8.85
C LYS A 185 -5.37 14.64 9.93
N THR A 186 -5.79 14.27 11.14
CA THR A 186 -4.93 14.22 12.34
C THR A 186 -3.76 13.26 12.17
N ARG A 187 -2.53 13.74 12.42
CA ARG A 187 -1.33 12.89 12.46
C ARG A 187 -1.41 11.91 13.63
N ARG A 188 -0.96 10.67 13.42
CA ARG A 188 -0.97 9.63 14.47
C ARG A 188 0.33 9.69 15.27
N LYS A 189 0.27 9.46 16.57
CA LYS A 189 1.48 9.26 17.40
C LYS A 189 2.12 7.93 17.03
N ILE A 190 3.45 7.93 16.92
CA ILE A 190 4.23 6.70 16.91
C ILE A 190 4.24 6.17 18.35
N ILE A 191 3.83 4.92 18.51
CA ILE A 191 4.02 4.16 19.76
C ILE A 191 5.22 3.27 19.47
N LEU A 192 6.36 3.62 20.08
CA LEU A 192 7.59 2.83 20.05
C LEU A 192 7.50 1.67 21.03
#